data_AF-A0AAU4P5L2-F1
#
_entry.id   AF-A0AAU4P5L2-F1
#
_cell.length_a   1.000
_cell.length_b   1.000
_cell.length_c   1.000
_cell.angle_alpha   90.00
_cell.angle_beta   90.00
_cell.angle_gamma   90.00
#
_symmetry.space_group_name_H-M   'P 1'
#
loop_
_entity.id
_entity.type
_entity.pdbx_description
1 polymer ?
#
loop_
_entity_poly.entity_id
_entity_poly.type
_entity_poly.pdbx_seq_one_letter_code
_entity_poly.pdbx_strand_id
1 'polypeptide(L)'
;MPTTAPTTALTPDELDIQAARLHDTDAWRQIVTGWDLTAPEPGRPVPAEPAPDRSHLDSSHLDSSHPDASLPDSQVDPADWRHLLSVPVDQLIADTLRTLPAAAPRERPLPGRLGAVLPDRLHSWRRIGQPEVRPSTHLAHARQILTEWGWQNTPYRLRNARGARCVCGAMLTAHRLGYGSAATVDRAGAWLITELRSQGWTGLIGPWNRYPGRTAADAVALIDATISRAARAGQ
;
A
#
# COMPACT_ATOMS: atom_id res chain seq x y z
N MET A 1 24.79 -28.53 -39.29
CA MET A 1 23.35 -28.32 -39.03
C MET A 1 23.14 -28.35 -37.51
N PRO A 2 23.09 -27.21 -36.81
CA PRO A 2 22.78 -27.22 -35.38
C PRO A 2 21.29 -27.43 -35.17
N THR A 3 20.94 -28.50 -34.47
CA THR A 3 19.57 -28.84 -34.06
C THR A 3 19.08 -27.82 -33.04
N THR A 4 18.15 -26.97 -33.44
CA THR A 4 17.40 -26.09 -32.53
C THR A 4 16.49 -26.94 -31.65
N ALA A 5 16.80 -27.01 -30.35
CA ALA A 5 15.92 -27.64 -29.37
C ALA A 5 14.58 -26.88 -29.31
N PRO A 6 13.42 -27.56 -29.23
CA PRO A 6 12.14 -26.89 -29.11
C PRO A 6 12.05 -26.21 -27.75
N THR A 7 11.96 -24.87 -27.73
CA THR A 7 11.61 -24.07 -26.55
C THR A 7 10.23 -24.51 -26.08
N THR A 8 10.19 -25.40 -25.08
CA THR A 8 8.94 -25.87 -24.51
C THR A 8 8.34 -24.71 -23.73
N ALA A 9 7.13 -24.28 -24.07
CA ALA A 9 6.45 -23.20 -23.37
C ALA A 9 6.15 -23.62 -21.93
N LEU A 10 6.94 -23.11 -20.98
CA LEU A 10 6.78 -23.38 -19.55
C LEU A 10 5.42 -22.86 -19.06
N THR A 11 4.72 -23.64 -18.26
CA THR A 11 3.56 -23.14 -17.53
C THR A 11 4.00 -22.11 -16.48
N PRO A 12 3.13 -21.16 -16.05
CA PRO A 12 3.52 -20.15 -15.07
C PRO A 12 4.06 -20.71 -13.75
N ASP A 13 3.55 -21.86 -13.29
CA ASP A 13 3.99 -22.49 -12.05
C ASP A 13 5.38 -23.16 -12.22
N GLU A 14 5.66 -23.72 -13.40
CA GLU A 14 6.99 -24.26 -13.74
C GLU A 14 8.02 -23.14 -13.91
N LEU A 15 7.61 -22.01 -14.48
CA LEU A 15 8.43 -20.80 -14.52
C LEU A 15 8.72 -20.29 -13.10
N ASP A 16 7.73 -20.30 -12.20
CA ASP A 16 7.91 -19.92 -10.79
C ASP A 16 8.90 -20.86 -10.07
N ILE A 17 8.89 -22.16 -10.38
CA ILE A 17 9.84 -23.15 -9.83
C ILE A 17 11.25 -22.91 -10.40
N GLN A 18 11.39 -22.70 -11.71
CA GLN A 18 12.68 -22.45 -12.34
C GLN A 18 13.30 -21.12 -11.89
N ALA A 19 12.48 -20.07 -11.76
CA ALA A 19 12.91 -18.78 -11.22
C ALA A 19 13.34 -18.89 -9.74
N ALA A 20 12.70 -19.76 -8.94
CA ALA A 20 13.12 -20.04 -7.57
C ALA A 20 14.54 -20.60 -7.53
N ARG A 21 14.80 -21.61 -8.37
CA ARG A 21 16.13 -22.23 -8.47
C ARG A 21 17.19 -21.23 -8.87
N LEU A 22 16.88 -20.29 -9.76
CA LEU A 22 17.82 -19.24 -10.15
C LEU A 22 18.08 -18.24 -9.00
N HIS A 23 17.05 -17.84 -8.27
CA HIS A 23 17.18 -16.90 -7.15
C HIS A 23 18.09 -17.43 -6.03
N ASP A 24 18.13 -18.75 -5.83
CA ASP A 24 18.94 -19.39 -4.80
C ASP A 24 20.42 -19.61 -5.23
N THR A 25 20.79 -19.21 -6.45
CA THR A 25 22.17 -19.37 -6.96
C THR A 25 23.09 -18.22 -6.57
N ASP A 26 24.39 -18.52 -6.48
CA ASP A 26 25.45 -17.51 -6.35
C ASP A 26 25.48 -16.53 -7.54
N ALA A 27 25.08 -17.00 -8.72
CA ALA A 27 24.99 -16.16 -9.92
C ALA A 27 23.98 -15.02 -9.76
N TRP A 28 22.82 -15.30 -9.15
CA TRP A 28 21.83 -14.25 -8.86
C TRP A 28 22.36 -13.23 -7.85
N ARG A 29 23.05 -13.68 -6.80
CA ARG A 29 23.70 -12.79 -5.82
C ARG A 29 24.71 -11.87 -6.49
N GLN A 30 25.55 -12.40 -7.39
CA GLN A 30 26.56 -11.61 -8.12
C GLN A 30 25.93 -10.54 -9.01
N ILE A 31 24.82 -10.85 -9.70
CA ILE A 31 24.08 -9.89 -10.54
C ILE A 31 23.54 -8.74 -9.69
N VAL A 32 22.89 -9.06 -8.56
CA VAL A 32 22.30 -8.04 -7.67
C VAL A 32 23.38 -7.17 -7.05
N THR A 33 24.52 -7.74 -6.62
CA THR A 33 25.64 -6.94 -6.08
C THR A 33 26.32 -6.07 -7.13
N GLY A 34 26.22 -6.42 -8.42
CA GLY A 34 26.77 -5.62 -9.52
C GLY A 34 25.88 -4.46 -9.98
N TRP A 35 24.67 -4.31 -9.44
CA TRP A 35 23.76 -3.23 -9.84
C TRP A 35 24.24 -1.84 -9.44
N ASP A 36 24.96 -1.72 -8.32
CA ASP A 36 25.56 -0.44 -7.91
C ASP A 36 26.63 0.06 -8.90
N LEU A 37 27.19 -0.83 -9.74
CA LEU A 37 28.17 -0.49 -10.78
C LEU A 37 27.53 -0.09 -12.11
N THR A 38 26.23 -0.33 -12.29
CA THR A 38 25.50 -0.09 -13.55
C THR A 38 24.33 0.88 -13.43
N ALA A 39 23.97 1.28 -12.20
CA ALA A 39 23.00 2.33 -11.98
C ALA A 39 23.61 3.72 -12.33
N PRO A 40 22.94 4.55 -13.14
CA PRO A 40 23.38 5.92 -13.36
C PRO A 40 23.31 6.70 -12.04
N GLU A 41 24.38 7.45 -11.71
CA GLU A 41 24.43 8.26 -10.49
C GLU A 41 23.25 9.26 -10.46
N PRO A 42 22.53 9.37 -9.34
CA PRO A 42 21.53 10.41 -9.15
C PRO A 42 22.22 11.78 -9.23
N GLY A 43 21.86 12.56 -10.26
CA GLY A 43 22.37 13.92 -10.44
C GLY A 43 22.12 14.77 -9.19
N ARG A 44 23.21 15.32 -8.64
CA ARG A 44 23.22 16.21 -7.49
C ARG A 44 22.37 17.47 -7.77
N PRO A 45 21.44 17.87 -6.90
CA PRO A 45 20.75 19.15 -7.06
C PRO A 45 21.75 20.30 -6.90
N VAL A 46 21.71 21.25 -7.84
CA VAL A 46 22.50 22.48 -7.83
C VAL A 46 22.04 23.36 -6.66
N PRO A 47 22.93 23.92 -5.82
CA PRO A 47 22.55 24.86 -4.78
C PRO A 47 22.04 26.17 -5.40
N ALA A 48 20.89 26.65 -4.93
CA ALA A 48 20.37 27.96 -5.28
C ALA A 48 21.26 29.06 -4.64
N GLU A 49 21.59 30.09 -5.42
CA GLU A 49 22.28 31.31 -4.97
C GLU A 49 21.46 32.07 -3.90
N PRO A 50 22.14 32.76 -2.95
CA PRO A 50 21.47 33.56 -1.93
C PRO A 50 21.07 34.94 -2.46
N ALA A 51 19.83 35.35 -2.18
CA ALA A 51 19.33 36.70 -2.42
C ALA A 51 19.89 37.71 -1.39
N PRO A 52 20.01 39.01 -1.73
CA PRO A 52 20.70 39.98 -0.91
C PRO A 52 19.86 40.55 0.24
N ASP A 53 20.62 40.87 1.29
CA ASP A 53 20.36 41.57 2.54
C ASP A 53 19.50 42.85 2.40
N ARG A 54 18.52 43.00 3.30
CA ARG A 54 17.84 44.26 3.60
C ARG A 54 17.65 44.39 5.11
N SER A 55 18.73 44.75 5.77
CA SER A 55 18.71 45.44 7.06
C SER A 55 18.23 46.88 6.87
N HIS A 56 17.20 47.32 7.61
CA HIS A 56 17.08 48.63 8.32
C HIS A 56 15.61 49.01 8.63
N LEU A 57 15.33 49.18 9.94
CA LEU A 57 14.36 50.04 10.67
C LEU A 57 13.73 49.25 11.83
N ASP A 58 14.34 49.25 13.02
CA ASP A 58 14.30 50.25 14.10
C ASP A 58 13.07 50.13 15.03
N SER A 59 13.37 49.70 16.27
CA SER A 59 12.78 49.86 17.61
C SER A 59 11.35 50.47 17.76
N SER A 60 10.44 50.01 18.62
CA SER A 60 10.54 49.92 20.10
C SER A 60 9.22 49.41 20.75
N HIS A 61 9.32 48.66 21.88
CA HIS A 61 8.47 48.67 23.12
C HIS A 61 6.91 48.52 23.03
N LEU A 62 6.19 47.64 23.77
CA LEU A 62 6.19 47.30 25.21
C LEU A 62 5.43 45.98 25.53
N ASP A 63 6.03 45.20 26.44
CA ASP A 63 5.51 44.48 27.63
C ASP A 63 4.00 44.18 27.84
N SER A 64 3.66 42.91 28.14
CA SER A 64 2.93 42.48 29.37
C SER A 64 2.45 41.01 29.33
N SER A 65 3.08 40.19 30.17
CA SER A 65 2.53 39.20 31.10
C SER A 65 1.46 38.16 30.69
N HIS A 66 1.87 36.89 30.78
CA HIS A 66 1.06 35.70 31.13
C HIS A 66 0.65 35.73 32.63
N PRO A 67 -0.43 35.06 33.11
CA PRO A 67 -0.50 33.59 33.03
C PRO A 67 -1.89 32.89 33.04
N ASP A 68 -1.78 31.58 32.84
CA ASP A 68 -2.54 30.45 33.43
C ASP A 68 -3.75 29.83 32.74
N ALA A 69 -3.79 28.50 32.92
CA ALA A 69 -4.43 27.46 32.14
C ALA A 69 -5.94 27.31 32.37
N SER A 70 -6.65 26.82 31.33
CA SER A 70 -7.67 25.74 31.38
C SER A 70 -8.31 25.56 29.99
N LEU A 71 -8.27 24.33 29.44
CA LEU A 71 -9.19 23.89 28.36
C LEU A 71 -10.54 23.54 29.00
N PRO A 72 -11.69 23.85 28.37
CA PRO A 72 -12.33 22.80 27.58
C PRO A 72 -13.14 23.27 26.34
N ASP A 73 -13.39 22.26 25.50
CA ASP A 73 -14.46 22.10 24.51
C ASP A 73 -14.61 23.03 23.30
N SER A 74 -14.62 22.35 22.15
CA SER A 74 -14.85 22.87 20.81
C SER A 74 -16.27 23.43 20.64
N GLN A 75 -16.46 24.70 20.98
CA GLN A 75 -17.45 25.54 20.32
C GLN A 75 -16.70 26.57 19.50
N VAL A 76 -16.74 26.43 18.18
CA VAL A 76 -16.25 27.46 17.25
C VAL A 76 -17.17 28.67 17.41
N ASP A 77 -16.72 29.62 18.22
CA ASP A 77 -17.39 30.90 18.48
C ASP A 77 -17.44 31.69 17.16
N PRO A 78 -18.55 32.33 16.77
CA PRO A 78 -18.58 33.28 15.66
C PRO A 78 -17.55 34.44 15.77
N ALA A 79 -16.88 34.62 16.91
CA ALA A 79 -15.70 35.48 17.04
C ALA A 79 -14.42 34.91 16.37
N ASP A 80 -14.33 33.58 16.21
CA ASP A 80 -13.14 32.86 15.78
C ASP A 80 -12.76 33.20 14.32
N TRP A 81 -13.74 33.27 13.41
CA TRP A 81 -13.45 33.63 12.01
C TRP A 81 -13.06 35.10 11.83
N ARG A 82 -13.54 36.02 12.69
CA ARG A 82 -13.11 37.43 12.64
C ARG A 82 -11.69 37.61 13.14
N HIS A 83 -11.30 36.80 14.12
CA HIS A 83 -9.92 36.72 14.57
C HIS A 83 -9.00 36.25 13.42
N LEU A 84 -9.41 35.25 12.63
CA LEU A 84 -8.67 34.81 11.44
C LEU A 84 -8.45 35.92 10.39
N LEU A 85 -9.34 36.92 10.28
CA LEU A 85 -9.15 38.06 9.37
C LEU A 85 -8.14 39.10 9.90
N SER A 86 -7.77 39.01 11.17
CA SER A 86 -6.85 39.93 11.85
C SER A 86 -5.44 39.35 11.99
N VAL A 87 -5.28 38.03 11.78
CA VAL A 87 -3.98 37.35 11.81
C VAL A 87 -3.27 37.54 10.46
N PRO A 88 -1.97 37.86 10.44
CA PRO A 88 -1.19 37.93 9.20
C PRO A 88 -1.30 36.62 8.40
N VAL A 89 -1.41 36.74 7.08
CA VAL A 89 -1.57 35.59 6.16
C VAL A 89 -0.46 34.55 6.37
N ASP A 90 0.78 34.99 6.58
CA ASP A 90 1.92 34.10 6.81
C ASP A 90 1.77 33.25 8.09
N GLN A 91 1.15 33.81 9.12
CA GLN A 91 0.91 33.12 10.39
C GLN A 91 -0.25 32.13 10.28
N LEU A 92 -1.31 32.47 9.53
CA LEU A 92 -2.37 31.52 9.18
C LEU A 92 -1.84 30.35 8.36
N ILE A 93 -0.97 30.62 7.38
CA ILE A 93 -0.31 29.57 6.59
C ILE A 93 0.53 28.70 7.50
N ALA A 94 1.36 29.27 8.37
CA ALA A 94 2.21 28.52 9.28
C ALA A 94 1.41 27.63 10.25
N ASP A 95 0.33 28.14 10.82
CA ASP A 95 -0.52 27.39 11.75
C ASP A 95 -1.33 26.31 11.03
N THR A 96 -1.81 26.59 9.81
CA THR A 96 -2.45 25.59 8.95
C THR A 96 -1.47 24.48 8.58
N LEU A 97 -0.24 24.82 8.17
CA LEU A 97 0.79 23.84 7.83
C LEU A 97 1.20 22.99 9.04
N ARG A 98 1.15 23.54 10.26
CA ARG A 98 1.46 22.81 11.50
C ARG A 98 0.34 21.87 11.95
N THR A 99 -0.91 22.19 11.59
CA THR A 99 -2.11 21.41 11.94
C THR A 99 -2.53 20.44 10.85
N LEU A 100 -1.97 20.55 9.64
CA LEU A 100 -2.15 19.56 8.59
C LEU A 100 -1.73 18.18 9.11
N PRO A 101 -2.59 17.15 8.97
CA PRO A 101 -2.20 15.79 9.23
C PRO A 101 -0.93 15.46 8.44
N ALA A 102 -0.03 14.69 9.04
CA ALA A 102 1.13 14.18 8.34
C ALA A 102 0.70 13.60 6.99
N ALA A 103 1.38 14.02 5.91
CA ALA A 103 1.07 13.56 4.57
C ALA A 103 0.94 12.04 4.57
N ALA A 104 -0.23 11.55 4.12
CA ALA A 104 -0.46 10.13 4.00
C ALA A 104 0.73 9.51 3.23
N PRO A 105 1.33 8.41 3.71
CA PRO A 105 2.39 7.75 2.99
C PRO A 105 1.96 7.57 1.54
N ARG A 106 2.80 8.01 0.58
CA ARG A 106 2.46 7.91 -0.85
C ARG A 106 2.09 6.46 -1.16
N GLU A 107 0.82 6.23 -1.45
CA GLU A 107 0.34 4.92 -1.87
C GLU A 107 1.06 4.56 -3.16
N ARG A 108 1.85 3.49 -3.12
CA ARG A 108 2.62 3.06 -4.27
C ARG A 108 1.63 2.35 -5.20
N PRO A 109 1.39 2.86 -6.43
CA PRO A 109 0.41 2.26 -7.31
C PRO A 109 0.78 0.80 -7.59
N LEU A 110 -0.24 -0.05 -7.77
CA LEU A 110 0.00 -1.42 -8.16
C LEU A 110 0.81 -1.44 -9.47
N PRO A 111 1.77 -2.36 -9.60
CA PRO A 111 2.39 -2.57 -10.90
C PRO A 111 1.27 -2.97 -11.88
N GLY A 112 1.13 -2.24 -12.99
CA GLY A 112 -0.04 -2.31 -13.88
C GLY A 112 -0.29 -3.70 -14.49
N ARG A 113 -1.06 -3.80 -15.58
CA ARG A 113 -1.49 -5.10 -16.14
C ARG A 113 -0.36 -6.08 -16.43
N LEU A 114 0.83 -5.61 -16.85
CA LEU A 114 2.01 -6.47 -17.01
C LEU A 114 2.50 -7.02 -15.67
N GLY A 115 2.51 -6.19 -14.62
CA GLY A 115 2.80 -6.59 -13.25
C GLY A 115 1.85 -7.64 -12.68
N ALA A 116 0.59 -7.63 -13.10
CA ALA A 116 -0.39 -8.63 -12.70
C ALA A 116 -0.05 -10.05 -13.18
N VAL A 117 0.57 -10.15 -14.37
CA VAL A 117 0.98 -11.41 -14.99
C VAL A 117 2.34 -11.89 -14.47
N LEU A 118 3.17 -10.97 -13.96
CA LEU A 118 4.47 -11.35 -13.38
C LEU A 118 4.31 -12.23 -12.15
N PRO A 119 5.17 -13.26 -11.99
CA PRO A 119 5.30 -14.02 -10.76
C PRO A 119 5.34 -13.12 -9.53
N ASP A 120 4.54 -13.44 -8.51
CA ASP A 120 4.45 -12.54 -7.36
C ASP A 120 5.78 -12.43 -6.59
N ARG A 121 6.68 -13.42 -6.72
CA ARG A 121 8.02 -13.35 -6.13
C ARG A 121 8.86 -12.21 -6.71
N LEU A 122 8.62 -11.83 -7.98
CA LEU A 122 9.27 -10.67 -8.58
C LEU A 122 8.79 -9.34 -7.98
N HIS A 123 7.76 -9.36 -7.13
CA HIS A 123 7.34 -8.19 -6.36
C HIS A 123 7.97 -8.14 -4.97
N SER A 124 8.64 -9.21 -4.50
CA SER A 124 9.13 -9.33 -3.12
C SER A 124 10.15 -8.25 -2.73
N TRP A 125 10.95 -7.74 -3.70
CA TRP A 125 11.87 -6.61 -3.48
C TRP A 125 11.16 -5.34 -2.99
N ARG A 126 9.86 -5.18 -3.29
CA ARG A 126 9.05 -4.04 -2.81
C ARG A 126 8.78 -4.10 -1.30
N ARG A 127 9.01 -5.24 -0.66
CA ARG A 127 8.85 -5.45 0.78
C ARG A 127 9.98 -4.86 1.61
N ILE A 128 11.17 -4.65 1.04
CA ILE A 128 12.33 -4.17 1.80
C ILE A 128 11.99 -2.80 2.41
N GLY A 129 12.06 -2.72 3.75
CA GLY A 129 11.78 -1.50 4.51
C GLY A 129 10.30 -1.17 4.75
N GLN A 130 9.35 -2.06 4.40
CA GLN A 130 7.93 -1.79 4.60
C GLN A 130 7.47 -2.08 6.04
N PRO A 131 6.66 -1.19 6.64
CA PRO A 131 6.13 -1.38 8.00
C PRO A 131 5.03 -2.45 8.03
N GLU A 132 4.78 -2.98 9.22
CA GLU A 132 3.62 -3.86 9.45
C GLU A 132 2.32 -3.05 9.30
N VAL A 133 1.34 -3.61 8.59
CA VAL A 133 0.04 -2.98 8.40
C VAL A 133 -1.04 -3.74 9.16
N ARG A 134 -2.15 -3.06 9.43
CA ARG A 134 -3.34 -3.66 10.03
C ARG A 134 -4.01 -4.64 9.03
N PRO A 135 -4.65 -5.72 9.52
CA PRO A 135 -5.48 -6.60 8.68
C PRO A 135 -6.47 -5.88 7.76
N SER A 136 -7.17 -4.84 8.22
CA SER A 136 -8.09 -4.04 7.38
C SER A 136 -7.36 -3.34 6.23
N THR A 137 -6.20 -2.75 6.48
CA THR A 137 -5.34 -2.13 5.45
C THR A 137 -4.83 -3.17 4.46
N HIS A 138 -4.39 -4.34 4.93
CA HIS A 138 -3.98 -5.44 4.06
C HIS A 138 -5.12 -5.88 3.13
N LEU A 139 -6.33 -6.02 3.67
CA LEU A 139 -7.54 -6.36 2.89
C LEU A 139 -7.90 -5.26 1.89
N ALA A 140 -7.67 -3.98 2.19
CA ALA A 140 -7.86 -2.89 1.25
C ALA A 140 -6.91 -3.00 0.04
N HIS A 141 -5.65 -3.41 0.24
CA HIS A 141 -4.76 -3.71 -0.89
C HIS A 141 -5.19 -4.96 -1.66
N ALA A 142 -5.67 -6.00 -0.98
CA ALA A 142 -6.24 -7.17 -1.65
C ALA A 142 -7.45 -6.79 -2.50
N ARG A 143 -8.33 -5.90 -2.00
CA ARG A 143 -9.45 -5.31 -2.75
C ARG A 143 -8.97 -4.62 -4.02
N GLN A 144 -7.96 -3.75 -3.91
CA GLN A 144 -7.38 -3.03 -5.04
C GLN A 144 -6.87 -4.01 -6.10
N ILE A 145 -6.16 -5.08 -5.69
CA ILE A 145 -5.69 -6.12 -6.61
C ILE A 145 -6.86 -6.81 -7.33
N LEU A 146 -7.94 -7.16 -6.62
CA LEU A 146 -9.10 -7.79 -7.24
C LEU A 146 -9.78 -6.86 -8.25
N THR A 147 -9.87 -5.56 -7.96
CA THR A 147 -10.47 -4.57 -8.85
C THR A 147 -9.58 -4.27 -10.07
N GLU A 148 -8.29 -4.04 -9.85
CA GLU A 148 -7.38 -3.59 -10.89
C GLU A 148 -6.83 -4.74 -11.74
N TRP A 149 -6.51 -5.88 -11.14
CA TRP A 149 -5.92 -7.02 -11.86
C TRP A 149 -6.98 -8.06 -12.26
N GLY A 150 -8.15 -7.97 -11.65
CA GLY A 150 -9.31 -8.81 -11.92
C GLY A 150 -9.43 -9.96 -10.94
N TRP A 151 -10.67 -10.45 -10.83
CA TRP A 151 -11.02 -11.59 -10.00
C TRP A 151 -11.11 -12.88 -10.83
N GLN A 152 -10.81 -14.01 -10.20
CA GLN A 152 -11.09 -15.33 -10.75
C GLN A 152 -11.68 -16.30 -9.73
N ASN A 153 -12.52 -17.21 -10.22
CA ASN A 153 -13.00 -18.40 -9.51
C ASN A 153 -12.56 -19.73 -10.12
N THR A 154 -12.10 -19.72 -11.36
CA THR A 154 -11.62 -20.90 -12.09
C THR A 154 -10.40 -20.56 -12.95
N PRO A 155 -9.39 -21.44 -13.05
CA PRO A 155 -9.22 -22.72 -12.34
C PRO A 155 -8.83 -22.53 -10.86
N TYR A 156 -8.72 -23.62 -10.09
CA TYR A 156 -8.32 -23.60 -8.66
C TYR A 156 -6.83 -23.27 -8.49
N ARG A 157 -6.49 -22.01 -8.77
CA ARG A 157 -5.16 -21.44 -8.63
C ARG A 157 -5.28 -20.11 -7.89
N LEU A 158 -4.16 -19.62 -7.37
CA LEU A 158 -4.09 -18.28 -6.79
C LEU A 158 -4.23 -17.19 -7.87
N ARG A 159 -3.89 -17.55 -9.11
CA ARG A 159 -3.78 -16.67 -10.27
C ARG A 159 -4.07 -17.43 -11.57
N ASN A 160 -4.66 -16.78 -12.58
CA ASN A 160 -4.67 -17.28 -13.97
C ASN A 160 -3.59 -16.62 -14.84
N ALA A 161 -3.47 -17.11 -16.07
CA ALA A 161 -2.55 -16.57 -17.08
C ALA A 161 -2.72 -15.06 -17.37
N ARG A 162 -3.90 -14.48 -17.10
CA ARG A 162 -4.16 -13.04 -17.29
C ARG A 162 -3.80 -12.20 -16.05
N GLY A 163 -3.35 -12.82 -14.98
CA GLY A 163 -3.06 -12.13 -13.74
C GLY A 163 -4.30 -11.82 -12.87
N ALA A 164 -5.47 -12.38 -13.16
CA ALA A 164 -6.59 -12.26 -12.23
C ALA A 164 -6.33 -13.14 -10.99
N ARG A 165 -6.75 -12.69 -9.81
CA ARG A 165 -6.53 -13.38 -8.53
C ARG A 165 -7.84 -13.92 -7.95
N CYS A 166 -7.77 -15.05 -7.24
CA CYS A 166 -8.84 -15.40 -6.31
C CYS A 166 -8.67 -14.60 -5.00
N VAL A 167 -9.65 -14.65 -4.09
CA VAL A 167 -9.56 -13.91 -2.81
C VAL A 167 -8.27 -14.22 -2.03
N CYS A 168 -7.90 -15.50 -1.88
CA CYS A 168 -6.65 -15.87 -1.21
C CYS A 168 -5.41 -15.40 -2.00
N GLY A 169 -5.47 -15.48 -3.33
CA GLY A 169 -4.39 -15.01 -4.20
C GLY A 169 -4.13 -13.52 -4.03
N ALA A 170 -5.20 -12.71 -3.94
CA ALA A 170 -5.07 -11.27 -3.75
C ALA A 170 -4.41 -10.90 -2.42
N MET A 171 -4.74 -11.58 -1.32
CA MET A 171 -4.07 -11.37 -0.03
C MET A 171 -2.58 -11.76 -0.08
N LEU A 172 -2.27 -12.91 -0.67
CA LEU A 172 -0.86 -13.35 -0.82
C LEU A 172 -0.06 -12.40 -1.72
N THR A 173 -0.67 -11.91 -2.80
CA THR A 173 -0.06 -10.90 -3.67
C THR A 173 0.15 -9.58 -2.92
N ALA A 174 -0.82 -9.12 -2.11
CA ALA A 174 -0.66 -7.92 -1.28
C ALA A 174 0.53 -8.05 -0.31
N HIS A 175 0.67 -9.20 0.34
CA HIS A 175 1.82 -9.49 1.20
C HIS A 175 3.15 -9.44 0.42
N ARG A 176 3.20 -10.04 -0.77
CA ARG A 176 4.40 -10.04 -1.62
C ARG A 176 4.75 -8.67 -2.19
N LEU A 177 3.76 -7.78 -2.34
CA LEU A 177 3.97 -6.37 -2.69
C LEU A 177 4.49 -5.54 -1.51
N GLY A 178 4.57 -6.13 -0.31
CA GLY A 178 5.09 -5.48 0.90
C GLY A 178 4.02 -5.01 1.88
N TYR A 179 2.74 -5.28 1.61
CA TYR A 179 1.65 -4.83 2.48
C TYR A 179 1.41 -5.87 3.58
N GLY A 180 2.18 -5.79 4.67
CA GLY A 180 2.04 -6.64 5.87
C GLY A 180 2.83 -7.95 5.85
N SER A 181 2.92 -8.58 7.02
CA SER A 181 3.57 -9.89 7.21
C SER A 181 2.65 -11.08 6.93
N ALA A 182 3.22 -12.29 6.96
CA ALA A 182 2.44 -13.53 6.96
C ALA A 182 1.42 -13.57 8.11
N ALA A 183 1.79 -13.09 9.30
CA ALA A 183 0.87 -13.01 10.42
C ALA A 183 -0.32 -12.06 10.16
N THR A 184 -0.12 -11.00 9.38
CA THR A 184 -1.22 -10.13 8.95
C THR A 184 -2.10 -10.78 7.89
N VAL A 185 -1.53 -11.58 6.98
CA VAL A 185 -2.33 -12.41 6.06
C VAL A 185 -3.21 -13.38 6.83
N ASP A 186 -2.66 -14.08 7.83
CA ASP A 186 -3.41 -15.05 8.63
C ASP A 186 -4.56 -14.38 9.42
N ARG A 187 -4.27 -13.23 10.06
CA ARG A 187 -5.30 -12.44 10.76
C ARG A 187 -6.37 -11.91 9.80
N ALA A 188 -5.99 -11.42 8.62
CA ALA A 188 -6.93 -10.99 7.59
C ALA A 188 -7.81 -12.16 7.10
N GLY A 189 -7.21 -13.34 6.91
CA GLY A 189 -7.92 -14.58 6.59
C GLY A 189 -8.93 -14.97 7.67
N ALA A 190 -8.59 -14.84 8.95
CA ALA A 190 -9.49 -15.09 10.06
C ALA A 190 -10.71 -14.13 10.06
N TRP A 191 -10.49 -12.85 9.75
CA TRP A 191 -11.58 -11.88 9.57
C TRP A 191 -12.49 -12.26 8.41
N LEU A 192 -11.94 -12.67 7.27
CA LEU A 192 -12.71 -13.16 6.11
C LEU A 192 -13.55 -14.38 6.47
N ILE A 193 -12.98 -15.36 7.17
CA ILE A 193 -13.73 -16.54 7.63
C ILE A 193 -14.87 -16.13 8.59
N THR A 194 -14.62 -15.16 9.46
CA THR A 194 -15.64 -14.64 10.39
C THR A 194 -16.78 -13.95 9.63
N GLU A 195 -16.45 -13.13 8.62
CA GLU A 195 -17.45 -12.47 7.77
C GLU A 195 -18.26 -13.51 6.99
N LEU A 196 -17.61 -14.49 6.37
CA LEU A 196 -18.27 -15.60 5.67
C LEU A 196 -19.25 -16.35 6.58
N ARG A 197 -18.83 -16.67 7.81
CA ARG A 197 -19.71 -17.32 8.80
C ARG A 197 -20.92 -16.47 9.14
N SER A 198 -20.74 -15.15 9.25
CA SER A 198 -21.86 -14.24 9.51
C SER A 198 -22.85 -14.15 8.34
N GLN A 199 -22.41 -14.45 7.11
CA GLN A 199 -23.24 -14.57 5.91
C GLN A 199 -23.81 -16.00 5.72
N GLY A 200 -23.65 -16.89 6.71
CA GLY A 200 -24.14 -18.27 6.67
C GLY A 200 -23.24 -19.26 5.95
N TRP A 201 -22.03 -18.87 5.53
CA TRP A 201 -21.07 -19.78 4.91
C TRP A 201 -20.15 -20.43 5.94
N THR A 202 -20.19 -21.75 6.07
CA THR A 202 -19.41 -22.51 7.06
C THR A 202 -18.09 -23.08 6.52
N GLY A 203 -17.87 -23.03 5.21
CA GLY A 203 -16.67 -23.55 4.56
C GLY A 203 -15.48 -22.57 4.56
N LEU A 204 -14.39 -22.98 3.91
CA LEU A 204 -13.20 -22.15 3.70
C LEU A 204 -13.42 -21.11 2.57
N ILE A 205 -12.52 -20.13 2.50
CA ILE A 205 -12.52 -19.06 1.47
C ILE A 205 -12.42 -19.64 0.06
N GLY A 206 -11.58 -20.65 -0.16
CA GLY A 206 -11.39 -21.29 -1.47
C GLY A 206 -12.69 -21.88 -2.04
N PRO A 207 -13.39 -22.78 -1.31
CA PRO A 207 -14.73 -23.27 -1.64
C PRO A 207 -15.77 -22.17 -1.87
N TRP A 208 -15.78 -21.11 -1.06
CA TRP A 208 -16.68 -19.98 -1.28
C TRP A 208 -16.42 -19.30 -2.63
N ASN A 209 -15.14 -19.00 -2.92
CA ASN A 209 -14.73 -18.28 -4.12
C ASN A 209 -15.10 -19.03 -5.41
N ARG A 210 -15.17 -20.38 -5.36
CA ARG A 210 -15.53 -21.25 -6.49
C ARG A 210 -17.00 -21.65 -6.54
N TYR A 211 -17.82 -21.18 -5.60
CA TYR A 211 -19.23 -21.55 -5.59
C TYR A 211 -19.90 -21.08 -6.89
N PRO A 212 -20.72 -21.93 -7.56
CA PRO A 212 -21.39 -21.54 -8.80
C PRO A 212 -22.22 -20.26 -8.64
N GLY A 213 -22.19 -19.39 -9.64
CA GLY A 213 -22.90 -18.11 -9.60
C GLY A 213 -22.18 -16.99 -8.84
N ARG A 214 -21.01 -17.25 -8.23
CA ARG A 214 -20.19 -16.17 -7.67
C ARG A 214 -19.62 -15.27 -8.76
N THR A 215 -19.61 -13.98 -8.46
CA THR A 215 -19.15 -12.92 -9.33
C THR A 215 -17.96 -12.17 -8.73
N ALA A 216 -17.28 -11.38 -9.56
CA ALA A 216 -16.25 -10.45 -9.09
C ALA A 216 -16.83 -9.44 -8.09
N ALA A 217 -18.08 -9.00 -8.29
CA ALA A 217 -18.77 -8.09 -7.39
C ALA A 217 -18.98 -8.72 -6.00
N ASP A 218 -19.36 -10.01 -5.94
CA ASP A 218 -19.48 -10.73 -4.67
C ASP A 218 -18.13 -10.79 -3.92
N ALA A 219 -17.04 -11.06 -4.64
CA ALA A 219 -15.70 -11.11 -4.06
C ALA A 219 -15.25 -9.77 -3.49
N VAL A 220 -15.51 -8.68 -4.21
CA VAL A 220 -15.23 -7.31 -3.74
C VAL A 220 -16.13 -6.95 -2.55
N ALA A 221 -17.43 -7.26 -2.61
CA ALA A 221 -18.37 -7.00 -1.53
C ALA A 221 -18.01 -7.76 -0.24
N LEU A 222 -17.57 -9.02 -0.35
CA LEU A 222 -17.06 -9.77 0.79
C LEU A 222 -15.84 -9.08 1.43
N ILE A 223 -14.89 -8.61 0.59
CA ILE A 223 -13.71 -7.91 1.08
C ILE A 223 -14.09 -6.57 1.74
N ASP A 224 -14.99 -5.79 1.14
CA ASP A 224 -15.46 -4.51 1.68
C ASP A 224 -16.17 -4.67 3.03
N ALA A 225 -17.03 -5.69 3.16
CA ALA A 225 -17.67 -6.04 4.43
C ALA A 225 -16.63 -6.44 5.49
N THR A 226 -15.62 -7.22 5.09
CA THR A 226 -14.55 -7.67 5.99
C THR A 226 -13.67 -6.50 6.43
N ILE A 227 -13.28 -5.60 5.52
CA ILE A 227 -12.53 -4.37 5.83
C ILE A 227 -13.30 -3.56 6.87
N SER A 228 -14.59 -3.33 6.63
CA SER A 228 -15.44 -2.55 7.51
C SER A 228 -15.59 -3.18 8.90
N ARG A 229 -15.64 -4.52 8.98
CA ARG A 229 -15.68 -5.26 10.25
C ARG A 229 -14.35 -5.15 11.00
N ALA A 230 -13.23 -5.43 10.34
CA ALA A 230 -11.90 -5.38 10.96
C ALA A 230 -11.56 -3.96 11.44
N ALA A 231 -11.81 -2.94 10.62
CA ALA A 231 -11.56 -1.54 10.95
C ALA A 231 -12.35 -1.08 12.19
N ARG A 232 -13.64 -1.46 12.30
CA ARG A 232 -14.45 -1.18 13.50
C ARG A 232 -13.93 -1.85 14.76
N ALA A 233 -13.17 -2.94 14.63
CA ALA A 233 -12.50 -3.62 15.73
C ALA A 233 -11.07 -3.08 16.00
N GLY A 234 -10.65 -2.00 15.32
CA GLY A 234 -9.29 -1.45 15.42
C GLY A 234 -8.21 -2.32 14.77
N GLN A 235 -8.62 -3.31 13.96
CA GLN A 235 -7.74 -4.22 13.21
C GLN A 235 -7.71 -3.86 11.72
#